data_AF-A0A4Q3F187-F1
#
_entry.id   AF-A0A4Q3F187-F1
#
_cell.length_a   1.000
_cell.length_b   1.000
_cell.length_c   1.000
_cell.angle_alpha   90.00
_cell.angle_beta   90.00
_cell.angle_gamma   90.00
#
_symmetry.space_group_name_H-M   'P 1'
#
loop_
_entity.id
_entity.type
_entity.pdbx_description
1 polymer ?
#
loop_
_entity_poly.entity_id
_entity_poly.type
_entity_poly.pdbx_seq_one_letter_code
_entity_poly.pdbx_strand_id
1 'polypeptide(L)'
;MKIGINMVTGGLRQEEAEVQKETIDKQHLTLEEATTEANHLINTTYKFIDEHKEMLSAEEVKATEQIMQQLFNGIVARDKDQILAVTENLDERSRRLAQLVAAH
;
A
#
# COMPACT_ATOMS: atom_id res chain seq x y z
N MET A 1 53.03 40.17 8.25
CA MET A 1 53.06 38.70 8.39
C MET A 1 51.95 38.15 7.49
N LYS A 2 52.29 37.31 6.50
CA LYS A 2 51.35 36.41 5.78
C LYS A 2 50.65 35.52 6.85
N ILE A 3 49.47 34.94 6.73
CA ILE A 3 48.84 34.00 5.76
C ILE A 3 47.41 33.79 6.35
N GLY A 4 46.31 33.45 5.69
CA GLY A 4 46.04 32.86 4.38
C GLY A 4 44.52 32.79 4.16
N ILE A 5 44.16 32.48 2.93
CA ILE A 5 42.84 32.47 2.33
C ILE A 5 42.23 31.06 2.53
N ASN A 6 40.90 30.97 2.59
CA ASN A 6 40.05 30.07 1.77
C ASN A 6 39.11 29.06 2.46
N MET A 7 37.90 29.06 1.88
CA MET A 7 36.99 27.94 1.60
C MET A 7 36.07 27.33 2.68
N VAL A 8 34.78 27.64 2.51
CA VAL A 8 33.66 26.72 2.21
C VAL A 8 33.53 25.46 3.07
N THR A 9 32.45 25.42 3.87
CA THR A 9 31.59 24.26 4.20
C THR A 9 30.59 24.73 5.25
N GLY A 10 29.26 24.62 5.16
CA GLY A 10 28.28 24.22 4.15
C GLY A 10 26.98 24.98 4.52
N GLY A 11 26.06 25.29 3.61
CA GLY A 11 25.51 24.32 2.67
C GLY A 11 24.87 23.19 3.44
N LEU A 12 23.53 23.07 3.39
CA LEU A 12 22.71 21.98 3.94
C LEU A 12 22.28 22.13 5.42
N ARG A 13 21.32 23.04 5.70
CA ARG A 13 20.51 22.97 6.95
C ARG A 13 19.02 23.27 6.78
N GLN A 14 18.50 23.27 5.54
CA GLN A 14 17.06 23.49 5.29
C GLN A 14 16.45 22.53 4.27
N GLU A 15 17.14 21.47 3.86
CA GLU A 15 16.64 20.45 2.90
C GLU A 15 16.41 19.07 3.52
N GLU A 16 16.51 18.92 4.85
CA GLU A 16 16.11 17.67 5.54
C GLU A 16 14.61 17.63 5.86
N ALA A 17 13.80 18.45 5.18
CA ALA A 17 12.34 18.36 5.20
C ALA A 17 11.80 17.63 3.96
N GLU A 18 12.66 16.99 3.16
CA GLU A 18 12.22 16.12 2.09
C GLU A 18 11.87 14.74 2.65
N VAL A 19 10.57 14.45 2.57
CA VAL A 19 9.98 13.12 2.62
C VAL A 19 9.81 12.57 4.05
N GLN A 20 8.89 13.18 4.80
CA GLN A 20 7.94 12.38 5.59
C GLN A 20 7.13 11.53 4.59
N LYS A 21 7.73 10.46 4.05
CA LYS A 21 6.95 9.44 3.36
C LYS A 21 6.14 8.78 4.44
N GLU A 22 4.87 9.16 4.44
CA GLU A 22 3.69 8.53 5.00
C GLU A 22 3.77 7.00 4.92
N THR A 23 4.63 6.43 5.75
CA THR A 23 4.63 5.03 6.12
C THR A 23 4.13 5.09 7.55
N ILE A 24 2.82 5.35 7.71
CA ILE A 24 2.17 5.02 8.96
C ILE A 24 2.51 3.56 9.17
N ASP A 25 3.34 3.29 10.17
CA ASP A 25 3.85 1.95 10.45
C ASP A 25 2.62 1.06 10.65
N LYS A 26 2.26 0.25 9.65
CA LYS A 26 1.02 -0.56 9.68
C LYS A 26 0.99 -1.48 10.90
N GLN A 27 2.17 -1.77 11.46
CA GLN A 27 2.35 -2.52 12.70
C GLN A 27 1.72 -1.83 13.94
N HIS A 28 1.64 -0.50 13.95
CA HIS A 28 1.03 0.26 15.04
C HIS A 28 -0.50 0.35 14.96
N LEU A 29 -1.12 -0.09 13.87
CA LEU A 29 -2.58 -0.07 13.73
C LEU A 29 -3.23 -0.92 14.82
N THR A 30 -4.31 -0.41 15.42
CA THR A 30 -5.19 -1.24 16.23
C THR A 30 -5.90 -2.28 15.35
N LEU A 31 -6.46 -3.31 15.96
CA LEU A 31 -7.27 -4.29 15.22
C LEU A 31 -8.46 -3.63 14.51
N GLU A 32 -9.08 -2.62 15.12
CA GLU A 32 -10.21 -1.90 14.54
C GLU A 32 -9.81 -1.06 13.33
N GLU A 33 -8.67 -0.37 13.39
CA GLU A 33 -8.12 0.37 12.26
C GLU A 33 -7.69 -0.58 11.14
N ALA A 34 -6.99 -1.66 11.47
CA ALA A 34 -6.61 -2.70 10.50
C ALA A 34 -7.83 -3.32 9.83
N THR A 35 -8.90 -3.57 10.59
CA THR A 35 -10.17 -4.09 10.06
C THR A 35 -10.87 -3.07 9.17
N THR A 36 -10.85 -1.79 9.54
CA THR A 36 -11.46 -0.71 8.75
C THR A 36 -10.76 -0.56 7.41
N GLU A 37 -9.42 -0.55 7.43
CA GLU A 37 -8.59 -0.48 6.22
C GLU A 37 -8.81 -1.70 5.33
N ALA A 38 -8.79 -2.90 5.90
CA ALA A 38 -9.04 -4.13 5.16
C ALA A 38 -10.41 -4.16 4.48
N ASN A 39 -11.47 -3.72 5.19
CA ASN A 39 -12.81 -3.61 4.60
C ASN A 39 -12.84 -2.57 3.48
N HIS A 40 -12.18 -1.43 3.65
CA HIS A 40 -12.08 -0.42 2.60
C HIS A 40 -11.42 -1.01 1.35
N LEU A 41 -10.27 -1.67 1.52
CA LEU A 41 -9.50 -2.25 0.42
C LEU A 41 -10.24 -3.38 -0.31
N ILE A 42 -10.95 -4.26 0.40
CA ILE A 42 -11.81 -5.27 -0.22
C ILE A 42 -12.88 -4.60 -1.09
N ASN A 43 -13.57 -3.59 -0.55
CA ASN A 43 -14.67 -2.93 -1.25
C ASN A 43 -14.18 -2.17 -2.49
N THR A 44 -13.05 -1.47 -2.42
CA THR A 44 -12.50 -0.74 -3.57
C THR A 44 -11.97 -1.70 -4.63
N THR A 45 -11.28 -2.78 -4.23
CA THR A 45 -10.77 -3.79 -5.17
C THR A 45 -11.92 -4.52 -5.86
N TYR A 46 -12.98 -4.87 -5.14
CA TYR A 46 -14.17 -5.49 -5.73
C TYR A 46 -14.83 -4.60 -6.78
N LYS A 47 -15.04 -3.31 -6.47
CA LYS A 47 -15.61 -2.34 -7.43
C LYS A 47 -14.74 -2.20 -8.68
N PHE A 48 -13.42 -2.08 -8.50
CA PHE A 48 -12.49 -2.00 -9.61
C PHE A 48 -12.59 -3.22 -10.54
N ILE A 49 -12.66 -4.42 -9.96
CA ILE A 49 -12.84 -5.65 -10.74
C ILE A 49 -14.17 -5.63 -11.51
N ASP A 50 -15.29 -5.26 -10.87
CA ASP A 50 -16.60 -5.25 -11.55
C ASP A 50 -16.66 -4.23 -12.69
N GLU A 51 -16.06 -3.05 -12.48
CA GLU A 51 -15.97 -1.97 -13.48
C GLU A 51 -15.09 -2.34 -14.69
N HIS A 52 -14.03 -3.13 -14.47
CA HIS A 52 -13.03 -3.44 -15.49
C HIS A 52 -12.95 -4.93 -15.87
N LYS A 53 -13.94 -5.74 -15.51
CA LYS A 53 -13.93 -7.21 -15.72
C LYS A 53 -13.70 -7.65 -17.16
N GLU A 54 -14.07 -6.82 -18.14
CA GLU A 54 -13.87 -7.12 -19.57
C GLU A 54 -12.41 -6.97 -20.02
N MET A 55 -11.60 -6.22 -19.26
CA MET A 55 -10.19 -5.98 -19.51
C MET A 55 -9.29 -6.93 -18.70
N LEU A 56 -9.84 -7.66 -17.75
CA LEU A 56 -9.11 -8.56 -16.86
C LEU A 56 -9.29 -10.01 -17.28
N SER A 57 -8.24 -10.81 -17.14
CA SER A 57 -8.37 -12.26 -17.33
C SER A 57 -9.12 -12.90 -16.16
N ALA A 58 -9.81 -14.02 -16.44
CA ALA A 58 -10.48 -14.80 -15.40
C ALA A 58 -9.53 -15.29 -14.30
N GLU A 59 -8.26 -15.53 -14.64
CA GLU A 59 -7.22 -15.92 -13.69
C GLU A 59 -6.85 -14.76 -12.76
N GLU A 60 -6.72 -13.54 -13.28
CA GLU A 60 -6.41 -12.34 -12.51
C GLU A 60 -7.53 -12.00 -11.53
N VAL A 61 -8.78 -12.10 -11.97
CA VAL A 61 -9.97 -11.91 -11.13
C VAL A 61 -9.97 -12.95 -10.02
N LYS A 62 -9.92 -14.24 -10.37
CA LYS A 62 -9.98 -15.34 -9.40
C LYS A 62 -8.90 -15.27 -8.34
N ALA A 63 -7.66 -15.01 -8.73
CA ALA A 63 -6.58 -14.93 -7.76
C ALA A 63 -6.65 -13.67 -6.87
N THR A 64 -7.29 -12.59 -7.33
CA THR A 64 -7.56 -11.43 -6.47
C THR A 64 -8.72 -11.70 -5.50
N GLU A 65 -9.78 -12.38 -5.95
CA GLU A 65 -10.88 -12.83 -5.10
C GLU A 65 -10.41 -13.76 -3.98
N GLN A 66 -9.46 -14.65 -4.27
CA GLN A 66 -8.85 -15.51 -3.25
C GLN A 66 -8.15 -14.71 -2.14
N ILE A 67 -7.44 -13.64 -2.49
CA ILE A 67 -6.78 -12.77 -1.51
C ILE A 67 -7.83 -11.98 -0.71
N MET A 68 -8.87 -11.45 -1.37
CA MET A 68 -9.98 -10.79 -0.67
C MET A 68 -10.67 -11.72 0.33
N GLN A 69 -10.87 -13.00 -0.05
CA GLN A 69 -11.44 -14.00 0.86
C GLN A 69 -10.51 -14.31 2.04
N GLN A 70 -9.20 -14.40 1.82
CA GLN A 70 -8.22 -14.58 2.91
C GLN A 70 -8.24 -13.39 3.87
N LEU A 71 -8.35 -12.17 3.35
CA LEU A 71 -8.42 -10.96 4.16
C LEU A 71 -9.71 -10.93 4.98
N PHE A 72 -10.85 -11.26 4.35
CA PHE A 72 -12.12 -11.41 5.03
C PHE A 72 -12.07 -12.45 6.15
N ASN A 73 -11.42 -13.60 5.90
CA ASN A 73 -11.24 -14.63 6.92
C ASN A 73 -10.42 -14.12 8.12
N GLY A 74 -9.38 -13.31 7.87
CA GLY A 74 -8.60 -12.65 8.94
C GLY A 74 -9.46 -11.70 9.77
N ILE A 75 -10.35 -10.92 9.12
CA ILE A 75 -11.32 -10.04 9.80
C ILE A 75 -12.25 -10.85 10.71
N VAL A 76 -12.84 -11.93 10.18
CA VAL A 76 -13.75 -12.80 10.96
C VAL A 76 -13.03 -13.46 12.14
N ALA A 77 -11.78 -13.90 11.93
CA ALA A 77 -10.95 -14.48 12.97
C ALA A 77 -10.42 -13.45 14.00
N ARG A 78 -10.58 -12.14 13.72
CA ARG A 78 -10.00 -11.03 14.50
C ARG A 78 -8.47 -11.16 14.66
N ASP A 79 -7.82 -11.74 13.66
CA ASP A 79 -6.37 -11.92 13.64
C ASP A 79 -5.71 -10.69 13.01
N LYS A 80 -5.22 -9.77 13.86
CA LYS A 80 -4.58 -8.52 13.41
C LYS A 80 -3.39 -8.81 12.49
N ASP A 81 -2.54 -9.76 12.84
CA ASP A 81 -1.30 -10.03 12.10
C ASP A 81 -1.63 -10.57 10.70
N GLN A 82 -2.61 -11.47 10.63
CA GLN A 82 -3.14 -11.94 9.36
C GLN A 82 -3.79 -10.81 8.54
N ILE A 83 -4.60 -9.95 9.17
CA ILE A 83 -5.23 -8.80 8.48
C ILE A 83 -4.16 -7.90 7.87
N LEU A 84 -3.12 -7.53 8.63
CA LEU A 84 -2.04 -6.68 8.15
C LEU A 84 -1.28 -7.31 6.99
N ALA A 85 -0.87 -8.58 7.14
CA ALA A 85 -0.11 -9.29 6.11
C ALA A 85 -0.90 -9.44 4.81
N VAL A 86 -2.19 -9.79 4.90
CA VAL A 86 -3.03 -9.98 3.70
C VAL A 86 -3.47 -8.65 3.09
N THR A 87 -3.60 -7.58 3.89
CA THR A 87 -3.87 -6.21 3.38
C THR A 87 -2.75 -5.75 2.46
N GLU A 88 -1.49 -5.96 2.84
CA GLU A 88 -0.34 -5.64 1.98
C GLU A 88 -0.34 -6.43 0.68
N ASN A 89 -0.69 -7.72 0.75
CA ASN A 89 -0.79 -8.58 -0.43
C ASN A 89 -1.89 -8.08 -1.39
N LEU A 90 -3.07 -7.73 -0.86
CA LEU A 90 -4.18 -7.21 -1.66
C LEU A 90 -3.86 -5.84 -2.27
N ASP A 91 -3.18 -4.97 -1.53
CA ASP A 91 -2.75 -3.64 -2.01
C ASP A 91 -1.72 -3.76 -3.15
N GLU A 92 -0.74 -4.65 -3.02
CA GLU A 92 0.19 -4.92 -4.13
C GLU A 92 -0.54 -5.48 -5.35
N ARG A 93 -1.46 -6.42 -5.15
CA ARG A 93 -2.24 -7.04 -6.22
C ARG A 93 -3.15 -6.04 -6.93
N SER A 94 -3.86 -5.18 -6.19
CA SER A 94 -4.77 -4.18 -6.75
C SER A 94 -4.03 -3.16 -7.61
N ARG A 95 -2.82 -2.75 -7.21
CA ARG A 95 -1.95 -1.89 -8.02
C ARG A 95 -1.54 -2.56 -9.34
N ARG A 96 -1.22 -3.86 -9.32
CA ARG A 96 -0.92 -4.61 -10.55
C ARG A 96 -2.13 -4.70 -11.47
N LEU A 97 -3.33 -4.95 -10.93
CA LEU A 97 -4.57 -4.92 -11.72
C LEU A 97 -4.80 -3.55 -12.36
N ALA A 98 -4.59 -2.47 -11.61
CA ALA A 98 -4.71 -1.11 -12.13
C ALA A 98 -3.73 -0.83 -13.29
N GLN A 99 -2.50 -1.32 -13.17
CA GLN A 99 -1.50 -1.21 -14.24
C GLN A 99 -1.90 -1.96 -15.51
N LEU A 100 -2.49 -3.16 -15.37
CA LEU A 100 -2.98 -3.95 -16.50
C LEU A 100 -4.10 -3.23 -17.23
N VAL A 101 -5.10 -2.75 -16.50
CA VAL A 101 -6.21 -1.96 -17.06
C VAL A 101 -5.71 -0.68 -17.74
N ALA A 102 -4.74 0.00 -17.16
CA ALA A 102 -4.16 1.22 -17.75
C ALA A 102 -3.31 0.96 -19.01
N ALA A 103 -2.93 -0.29 -19.29
CA ALA A 103 -2.16 -0.66 -20.47
C ALA A 103 -3.03 -1.03 -21.68
N HIS A 104 -4.36 -1.10 -21.51
CA HIS A 104 -5.35 -1.35 -22.56
C HIS A 104 -5.83 -0.05 -23.21
#